data_AF-A0A1Q9WQ90-F1
#
_entry.id   AF-A0A1Q9WQ90-F1
#
_cell.length_a   1.000
_cell.length_b   1.000
_cell.length_c   1.000
_cell.angle_alpha   90.00
_cell.angle_beta   90.00
_cell.angle_gamma   90.00
#
_symmetry.space_group_name_H-M   'P 1'
#
loop_
_entity.id
_entity.type
_entity.pdbx_description
1 polymer ?
#
loop_
_entity_poly.entity_id
_entity_poly.type
_entity_poly.pdbx_seq_one_letter_code
_entity_poly.pdbx_strand_id
1 'polypeptide(L)'
;MFVVNMMTSFGLRPEELYDMPLEENANIMESLIILLPTKKTRNYKLTRRLKINLNLAVTLQTYFDDRSSFINFLNETHITIREPNRVLLGENGGTLNKSSITKEFDRLCESAGFRNIKMCLSMFRHRFITREVKAELLLRFNTNPEFARELTPALRDDVSRVVIRKTGHRDPRSVWTYVDEEYKLLTSDDNLQKLNSTKDDIEQTKNSLLDFCYRNQIQTKGRNSDQIDEIRKALKVLEHQLFALQTKKDM
;
A
#
# COMPACT_ATOMS: atom_id res chain seq x y z
N MET A 1 -8.14 8.59 1.12
CA MET A 1 -7.37 7.34 1.38
C MET A 1 -6.28 6.99 0.35
N PHE A 2 -6.32 7.49 -0.89
CA PHE A 2 -5.41 7.07 -1.98
C PHE A 2 -3.91 7.03 -1.61
N VAL A 3 -3.35 8.11 -1.04
CA VAL A 3 -1.92 8.17 -0.67
C VAL A 3 -1.55 7.05 0.30
N VAL A 4 -2.36 6.79 1.33
CA VAL A 4 -2.11 5.73 2.32
C VAL A 4 -2.15 4.35 1.67
N ASN A 5 -3.13 4.10 0.81
CA ASN A 5 -3.23 2.83 0.07
C ASN A 5 -2.00 2.61 -0.82
N MET A 6 -1.63 3.63 -1.59
CA MET A 6 -0.45 3.62 -2.44
C MET A 6 0.82 3.31 -1.63
N MET A 7 1.06 4.06 -0.55
CA MET A 7 2.25 3.90 0.30
C MET A 7 2.30 2.51 0.97
N THR A 8 1.16 2.01 1.44
CA THR A 8 1.04 0.71 2.13
C THR A 8 1.22 -0.45 1.17
N SER A 9 0.61 -0.39 -0.02
CA SER A 9 0.57 -1.50 -0.98
C SER A 9 1.83 -1.66 -1.80
N PHE A 10 2.64 -0.60 -1.98
CA PHE A 10 3.84 -0.69 -2.83
C PHE A 10 5.13 -0.18 -2.19
N GLY A 11 5.07 0.28 -0.93
CA GLY A 11 6.24 0.77 -0.20
C GLY A 11 6.99 1.89 -0.92
N LEU A 12 6.29 2.72 -1.69
CA LEU A 12 6.90 3.76 -2.50
C LEU A 12 7.44 4.93 -1.67
N ARG A 13 8.30 5.75 -2.27
CA ARG A 13 8.68 7.05 -1.72
C ARG A 13 7.65 8.10 -2.14
N PRO A 14 7.39 9.14 -1.33
CA PRO A 14 6.46 10.20 -1.72
C PRO A 14 6.79 10.84 -3.08
N GLU A 15 8.08 10.96 -3.43
CA GLU A 15 8.52 11.46 -4.73
C GLU A 15 8.18 10.51 -5.90
N GLU A 16 8.10 9.21 -5.65
CA GLU A 16 7.66 8.24 -6.66
C GLU A 16 6.14 8.37 -6.92
N LEU A 17 5.36 8.84 -5.94
CA LEU A 17 3.94 9.16 -6.12
C LEU A 17 3.74 10.44 -6.92
N TYR A 18 4.56 11.45 -6.65
CA TYR A 18 4.56 12.73 -7.35
C TYR A 18 4.87 12.58 -8.85
N ASP A 19 5.84 11.72 -9.18
CA ASP A 19 6.24 11.46 -10.57
C ASP A 19 5.56 10.23 -11.18
N MET A 20 4.47 9.75 -10.56
CA MET A 20 3.71 8.64 -11.12
C MET A 20 3.16 9.03 -12.51
N PRO A 21 3.37 8.20 -13.54
CA PRO A 21 2.78 8.43 -14.85
C PRO A 21 1.26 8.33 -14.78
N LEU A 22 0.53 9.39 -15.11
CA LEU A 22 -0.92 9.42 -15.02
C LEU A 22 -1.58 8.59 -16.13
N GLU A 23 -1.21 8.83 -17.38
CA GLU A 23 -1.87 8.22 -18.55
C GLU A 23 -1.77 6.69 -18.50
N GLU A 24 -0.60 6.18 -18.12
CA GLU A 24 -0.35 4.74 -18.04
C GLU A 24 -1.00 4.06 -16.83
N ASN A 25 -1.49 4.85 -15.86
CA ASN A 25 -2.21 4.36 -14.68
C ASN A 25 -3.70 4.78 -14.66
N ALA A 26 -4.20 5.46 -15.70
CA ALA A 26 -5.57 5.95 -15.72
C ALA A 26 -6.59 4.79 -15.85
N ASN A 27 -6.20 3.69 -16.50
CA ASN A 27 -7.05 2.51 -16.75
C ASN A 27 -6.49 1.27 -16.04
N ILE A 28 -6.35 1.35 -14.73
CA ILE A 28 -5.77 0.27 -13.91
C ILE A 28 -6.65 -0.99 -13.92
N MET A 29 -7.97 -0.85 -14.06
CA MET A 29 -8.90 -1.99 -14.06
C MET A 29 -8.67 -2.95 -15.23
N GLU A 30 -8.25 -2.45 -16.39
CA GLU A 30 -8.02 -3.28 -17.58
C GLU A 30 -6.70 -4.05 -17.47
N SER A 31 -5.65 -3.37 -16.99
CA SER A 31 -4.30 -3.94 -16.95
C SER A 31 -4.02 -4.74 -15.67
N LEU A 32 -4.70 -4.43 -14.57
CA LEU A 32 -4.37 -4.87 -13.21
C LEU A 32 -2.87 -4.68 -12.87
N ILE A 33 -2.28 -3.63 -13.45
CA ILE A 33 -0.87 -3.28 -13.29
C ILE A 33 -0.80 -1.81 -12.91
N ILE A 34 0.04 -1.51 -11.93
CA ILE A 34 0.45 -0.14 -11.61
C ILE A 34 1.89 0.09 -12.06
N LEU A 35 2.13 1.25 -12.64
CA LEU A 35 3.43 1.72 -13.10
C LEU A 35 3.96 2.79 -12.16
N LEU A 36 5.10 2.52 -11.53
CA LEU A 36 5.75 3.44 -10.61
C LEU A 36 7.17 3.79 -11.08
N PRO A 37 7.58 5.07 -11.04
CA PRO A 37 8.96 5.43 -11.34
C PRO A 37 9.91 4.89 -10.25
N THR A 38 11.17 4.66 -10.62
CA THR A 38 12.24 4.35 -9.66
C THR A 38 13.19 5.54 -9.55
N LYS A 39 13.37 6.05 -8.33
CA LYS A 39 14.23 7.22 -8.06
C LYS A 39 15.62 6.88 -7.55
N LYS A 40 15.94 5.58 -7.39
CA LYS A 40 17.24 5.08 -6.88
C LYS A 40 18.21 4.60 -7.95
N THR A 41 17.88 4.76 -9.22
CA THR A 41 18.73 4.37 -10.36
C THR A 41 19.30 5.61 -11.04
N ARG A 42 20.49 5.50 -11.67
CA ARG A 42 21.06 6.60 -12.49
C ARG A 42 20.17 6.95 -13.70
N ASN A 43 19.21 6.09 -14.03
CA ASN A 43 18.31 6.22 -15.16
C ASN A 43 16.89 6.53 -14.67
N TYR A 44 16.60 7.81 -14.49
CA TYR A 44 15.33 8.33 -13.95
C TYR A 44 14.08 7.93 -14.75
N LYS A 45 14.25 7.29 -15.92
CA LYS A 45 13.16 6.78 -16.78
C LYS A 45 12.73 5.34 -16.46
N LEU A 46 13.38 4.65 -15.54
CA LEU A 46 13.05 3.26 -15.26
C LEU A 46 11.77 3.18 -14.40
N THR A 47 10.70 2.60 -14.98
CA THR A 47 9.44 2.31 -14.29
C THR A 47 9.37 0.85 -13.88
N ARG A 48 8.81 0.58 -12.69
CA ARG A 48 8.49 -0.77 -12.20
C ARG A 48 7.01 -1.04 -12.43
N ARG A 49 6.73 -2.23 -12.96
CA ARG A 49 5.38 -2.77 -13.18
C ARG A 49 5.02 -3.69 -12.03
N LEU A 50 3.97 -3.36 -11.29
CA LEU A 50 3.51 -4.16 -10.16
C LEU A 50 2.10 -4.65 -10.44
N LYS A 51 1.88 -5.96 -10.34
CA LYS A 51 0.54 -6.55 -10.44
C LYS A 51 -0.24 -6.22 -9.18
N ILE A 52 -1.54 -5.97 -9.35
CA ILE A 52 -2.46 -5.72 -8.25
C ILE A 52 -3.66 -6.66 -8.33
N ASN A 53 -4.32 -6.85 -7.20
CA ASN A 53 -5.60 -7.56 -7.16
C ASN A 53 -6.75 -6.63 -7.57
N LEU A 54 -7.90 -7.23 -7.87
CA LEU A 54 -9.09 -6.50 -8.32
C LEU A 54 -9.59 -5.49 -7.28
N ASN A 55 -9.57 -5.84 -5.99
CA ASN A 55 -10.05 -4.96 -4.92
C ASN A 55 -9.24 -3.66 -4.83
N LEU A 56 -7.91 -3.77 -4.92
CA LEU A 56 -7.03 -2.62 -4.97
C LEU A 56 -7.21 -1.86 -6.27
N ALA A 57 -7.37 -2.55 -7.40
CA ALA A 57 -7.64 -1.91 -8.69
C ALA A 57 -8.89 -1.04 -8.64
N VAL A 58 -10.00 -1.55 -8.09
CA VAL A 58 -11.25 -0.79 -7.92
C VAL A 58 -11.00 0.46 -7.10
N THR A 59 -10.36 0.30 -5.93
CA THR A 59 -10.08 1.41 -5.01
C THR A 59 -9.21 2.51 -5.66
N LEU A 60 -8.20 2.11 -6.43
CA LEU A 60 -7.32 3.05 -7.11
C LEU A 60 -8.02 3.70 -8.32
N GLN A 61 -8.78 2.93 -9.11
CA GLN A 61 -9.53 3.43 -10.26
C GLN A 61 -10.50 4.52 -9.84
N THR A 62 -11.23 4.33 -8.73
CA THR A 62 -12.15 5.35 -8.23
C THR A 62 -11.46 6.68 -7.98
N TYR A 63 -10.21 6.69 -7.50
CA TYR A 63 -9.46 7.93 -7.36
C TYR A 63 -9.15 8.59 -8.71
N PHE A 64 -8.79 7.83 -9.74
CA PHE A 64 -8.53 8.37 -11.08
C PHE A 64 -9.80 8.93 -11.74
N ASP A 65 -10.93 8.27 -11.52
CA ASP A 65 -12.24 8.73 -11.98
C ASP A 65 -12.64 10.04 -11.27
N ASP A 66 -12.59 10.06 -9.93
CA ASP A 66 -12.87 11.24 -9.09
C ASP A 66 -11.98 12.42 -9.49
N ARG A 67 -10.69 12.16 -9.73
CA ARG A 67 -9.72 13.15 -10.19
C ARG A 67 -10.07 13.71 -11.57
N SER A 68 -10.50 12.86 -12.49
CA SER A 68 -10.90 13.29 -13.84
C SER A 68 -12.14 14.16 -13.79
N SER A 69 -13.13 13.80 -12.97
CA SER A 69 -14.30 14.64 -12.69
C SER A 69 -13.91 15.98 -12.07
N PHE A 70 -12.93 16.00 -11.15
CA PHE A 70 -12.44 17.22 -10.53
C PHE A 70 -11.76 18.16 -11.55
N ILE A 71 -10.94 17.62 -12.46
CA ILE A 71 -10.34 18.42 -13.54
C ILE A 71 -11.43 19.03 -14.45
N ASN A 72 -12.45 18.25 -14.80
CA ASN A 72 -13.56 18.75 -15.62
C ASN A 72 -14.30 19.90 -14.91
N PHE A 73 -14.58 19.75 -13.61
CA PHE A 73 -15.17 20.81 -12.80
C PHE A 73 -14.32 22.09 -12.76
N LEU A 74 -13.00 21.98 -12.61
CA LEU A 74 -12.10 23.14 -12.63
C LEU A 74 -12.10 23.84 -14.01
N ASN A 75 -12.16 23.07 -15.10
CA ASN A 75 -12.25 23.61 -16.45
C ASN A 75 -13.59 24.35 -16.67
N GLU A 76 -14.71 23.78 -16.21
CA GLU A 76 -16.05 24.39 -16.28
C GLU A 76 -16.14 25.69 -15.48
N THR A 77 -15.41 25.79 -14.37
CA THR A 77 -15.35 26.98 -13.52
C THR A 77 -14.26 27.97 -13.94
N HIS A 78 -13.60 27.74 -15.09
CA HIS A 78 -12.53 28.58 -15.65
C HIS A 78 -11.32 28.77 -14.72
N ILE A 79 -11.07 27.83 -13.79
CA ILE A 79 -9.88 27.83 -12.95
C ILE A 79 -8.70 27.31 -13.78
N THR A 80 -7.63 28.11 -13.87
CA THR A 80 -6.45 27.72 -14.67
C THR A 80 -5.63 26.64 -13.98
N ILE A 81 -5.58 25.46 -14.58
CA ILE A 81 -4.79 24.31 -14.11
C ILE A 81 -3.39 24.37 -14.73
N ARG A 82 -2.34 24.40 -13.90
CA ARG A 82 -0.95 24.51 -14.38
C ARG A 82 -0.35 23.18 -14.84
N GLU A 83 -0.68 22.08 -14.16
CA GLU A 83 -0.08 20.77 -14.41
C GLU A 83 -1.14 19.66 -14.33
N PRO A 84 -2.07 19.60 -15.30
CA PRO A 84 -3.21 18.67 -15.27
C PRO A 84 -2.81 17.20 -15.40
N ASN A 85 -1.54 16.89 -15.69
CA ASN A 85 -1.06 15.52 -15.92
C ASN A 85 -0.45 14.87 -14.68
N ARG A 86 -0.54 15.52 -13.51
CA ARG A 86 0.01 15.01 -12.25
C ARG A 86 -1.02 14.27 -11.43
N VAL A 87 -0.68 13.10 -10.89
CA VAL A 87 -1.64 12.25 -10.17
C VAL A 87 -2.28 12.97 -8.99
N LEU A 88 -1.49 13.63 -8.14
CA LEU A 88 -2.00 14.35 -6.97
C LEU A 88 -2.15 15.84 -7.23
N LEU A 89 -3.38 16.33 -7.07
CA LEU A 89 -3.77 17.71 -7.26
C LEU A 89 -4.24 18.32 -5.94
N GLY A 90 -3.96 19.61 -5.75
CA GLY A 90 -4.54 20.46 -4.72
C GLY A 90 -5.84 21.10 -5.16
N GLU A 91 -6.42 21.90 -4.27
CA GLU A 91 -7.76 22.52 -4.43
C GLU A 91 -7.95 23.35 -5.71
N ASN A 92 -6.90 23.97 -6.23
CA ASN A 92 -6.94 24.79 -7.45
C ASN A 92 -6.35 24.07 -8.67
N GLY A 93 -6.24 22.74 -8.62
CA GLY A 93 -5.60 21.94 -9.68
C GLY A 93 -4.07 22.06 -9.73
N GLY A 94 -3.44 22.76 -8.79
CA GLY A 94 -1.99 22.79 -8.66
C GLY A 94 -1.43 21.46 -8.14
N THR A 95 -0.21 21.09 -8.53
CA THR A 95 0.37 19.80 -8.13
C THR A 95 0.76 19.76 -6.64
N LEU A 96 0.47 18.64 -5.98
CA LEU A 96 0.98 18.37 -4.63
C LEU A 96 2.40 17.80 -4.68
N ASN A 97 3.39 18.61 -4.33
CA ASN A 97 4.78 18.15 -4.20
C ASN A 97 5.00 17.32 -2.92
N LYS A 98 6.20 16.72 -2.78
CA LYS A 98 6.59 15.93 -1.60
C LYS A 98 6.26 16.60 -0.26
N SER A 99 6.60 17.89 -0.13
CA SER A 99 6.41 18.62 1.13
C SER A 99 4.93 18.78 1.46
N SER A 100 4.08 19.02 0.46
CA SER A 100 2.63 19.07 0.61
C SER A 100 2.08 17.71 1.03
N ILE A 101 2.48 16.62 0.35
CA ILE A 101 2.04 15.25 0.70
C ILE A 101 2.42 14.90 2.15
N THR A 102 3.62 15.28 2.58
CA THR A 102 4.09 15.02 3.95
C THR A 102 3.26 15.80 4.97
N LYS A 103 3.01 17.09 4.73
CA LYS A 103 2.18 17.92 5.61
C LYS A 103 0.73 17.42 5.69
N GLU A 104 0.14 17.00 4.58
CA GLU A 104 -1.20 16.41 4.60
C GLU A 104 -1.23 15.11 5.41
N PHE A 105 -0.18 14.30 5.33
CA PHE A 105 -0.06 13.09 6.14
C PHE A 105 0.09 13.42 7.64
N ASP A 106 0.88 14.44 7.99
CA ASP A 106 1.02 14.87 9.38
C ASP A 106 -0.32 15.34 9.96
N ARG A 107 -1.10 16.14 9.20
CA ARG A 107 -2.46 16.56 9.59
C ARG A 107 -3.42 15.38 9.74
N LEU A 108 -3.31 14.38 8.86
CA LEU A 108 -4.09 13.15 8.96
C LEU A 108 -3.75 12.39 10.25
N CYS A 109 -2.47 12.27 10.60
CA CYS A 109 -2.03 11.64 11.83
C CYS A 109 -2.53 12.40 13.08
N GLU A 110 -2.45 13.72 13.08
CA GLU A 110 -2.96 14.56 14.17
C GLU A 110 -4.47 14.40 14.36
N SER A 111 -5.21 14.38 13.26
CA SER A 111 -6.68 14.19 13.23
C SER A 111 -7.09 12.80 13.70
N ALA A 112 -6.26 11.79 13.42
CA ALA A 112 -6.44 10.43 13.91
C ALA A 112 -5.95 10.20 15.35
N GLY A 113 -5.46 11.24 16.03
CA GLY A 113 -5.03 11.18 17.43
C GLY A 113 -3.58 10.75 17.66
N PHE A 114 -2.77 10.60 16.60
CA PHE A 114 -1.36 10.20 16.69
C PHE A 114 -0.42 11.38 16.98
N ARG A 115 -0.77 12.25 17.95
CA ARG A 115 -0.01 13.49 18.23
C ARG A 115 1.32 13.26 18.96
N ASN A 116 1.41 12.17 19.73
CA ASN A 116 2.57 11.88 20.58
C ASN A 116 3.45 10.75 20.01
N ILE A 117 3.20 10.34 18.76
CA ILE A 117 3.94 9.26 18.10
C ILE A 117 4.51 9.81 16.80
N LYS A 118 5.79 9.55 16.57
CA LYS A 118 6.43 9.93 15.31
C LYS A 118 5.95 9.01 14.19
N MET A 119 4.95 9.48 13.45
CA MET A 119 4.46 8.83 12.24
C MET A 119 5.08 9.52 11.03
N CYS A 120 5.64 8.76 10.09
CA CYS A 120 6.12 9.32 8.84
C CYS A 120 5.90 8.38 7.65
N LEU A 121 5.80 8.98 6.47
CA LEU A 121 5.56 8.24 5.22
C LEU A 121 6.62 7.16 4.93
N SER A 122 7.85 7.32 5.41
CA SER A 122 8.88 6.27 5.25
C SER A 122 8.56 4.99 6.02
N MET A 123 7.78 5.04 7.10
CA MET A 123 7.42 3.84 7.87
C MET A 123 6.61 2.84 7.03
N PHE A 124 5.74 3.31 6.13
CA PHE A 124 5.05 2.42 5.19
C PHE A 124 6.03 1.65 4.31
N ARG A 125 7.09 2.32 3.85
CA ARG A 125 8.14 1.67 3.07
C ARG A 125 8.91 0.64 3.89
N HIS A 126 9.26 0.94 5.14
CA HIS A 126 9.87 -0.05 6.05
C HIS A 126 8.98 -1.27 6.17
N ARG A 127 7.72 -1.09 6.58
CA ARG A 127 6.76 -2.19 6.77
C ARG A 127 6.55 -2.99 5.49
N PHE A 128 6.41 -2.34 4.35
CA PHE A 128 6.27 -3.02 3.05
C PHE A 128 7.49 -3.91 2.76
N ILE A 129 8.70 -3.36 2.86
CA ILE A 129 9.93 -4.11 2.57
C ILE A 129 10.06 -5.32 3.51
N THR A 130 9.79 -5.13 4.80
CA THR A 130 9.88 -6.21 5.78
C THR A 130 8.88 -7.33 5.49
N ARG A 131 7.64 -6.98 5.13
CA ARG A 131 6.61 -7.96 4.70
C ARG A 131 7.03 -8.73 3.45
N GLU A 132 7.58 -8.04 2.45
CA GLU A 132 8.05 -8.68 1.22
C GLU A 132 9.22 -9.63 1.47
N VAL A 133 10.21 -9.21 2.27
CA VAL A 133 11.33 -10.08 2.66
C VAL A 133 10.81 -11.31 3.41
N LYS A 134 9.92 -11.10 4.38
CA LYS A 134 9.26 -12.18 5.13
C LYS A 134 8.57 -13.18 4.20
N ALA A 135 7.73 -12.71 3.29
CA ALA A 135 6.99 -13.59 2.38
C ALA A 135 7.92 -14.43 1.51
N GLU A 136 8.98 -13.83 0.98
CA GLU A 136 9.97 -14.51 0.14
C GLU A 136 10.79 -15.55 0.91
N LEU A 137 11.07 -15.32 2.19
CA LEU A 137 11.73 -16.29 3.05
C LEU A 137 10.85 -17.48 3.37
N LEU A 138 9.60 -17.22 3.73
CA LEU A 138 8.63 -18.28 4.03
C LEU A 138 8.39 -19.19 2.83
N LEU A 139 8.31 -18.62 1.62
CA LEU A 139 8.24 -19.40 0.38
C LEU A 139 9.43 -20.37 0.26
N ARG A 140 10.64 -19.90 0.59
CA ARG A 140 11.86 -20.71 0.53
C ARG A 140 11.93 -21.74 1.64
N PHE A 141 11.47 -21.42 2.85
CA PHE A 141 11.40 -22.34 3.98
C PHE A 141 10.41 -23.48 3.71
N ASN A 142 9.25 -23.17 3.14
CA ASN A 142 8.26 -24.17 2.73
C ASN A 142 8.79 -25.11 1.64
N THR A 143 9.69 -24.61 0.78
CA THR A 143 10.31 -25.41 -0.28
C THR A 143 11.50 -26.21 0.25
N ASN A 144 12.29 -25.64 1.16
CA ASN A 144 13.49 -26.20 1.75
C ASN A 144 13.54 -25.85 3.25
N PRO A 145 12.99 -26.70 4.14
CA PRO A 145 12.91 -26.42 5.58
C PRO A 145 14.25 -26.16 6.27
N GLU A 146 15.34 -26.71 5.72
CA GLU A 146 16.72 -26.50 6.20
C GLU A 146 17.11 -25.01 6.25
N PHE A 147 16.56 -24.18 5.36
CA PHE A 147 16.83 -22.74 5.31
C PHE A 147 16.29 -21.98 6.53
N ALA A 148 15.34 -22.55 7.28
CA ALA A 148 14.82 -21.92 8.50
C ALA A 148 15.82 -21.94 9.66
N ARG A 149 16.82 -22.83 9.62
CA ARG A 149 17.83 -22.98 10.69
C ARG A 149 18.86 -21.85 10.68
N GLU A 150 19.24 -21.38 9.50
CA GLU A 150 20.26 -20.35 9.34
C GLU A 150 20.00 -19.45 8.14
N LEU A 151 20.02 -18.14 8.39
CA LEU A 151 19.94 -17.14 7.33
C LEU A 151 21.32 -16.88 6.71
N THR A 152 21.70 -17.75 5.77
CA THR A 152 22.98 -17.65 5.06
C THR A 152 23.07 -16.40 4.18
N PRO A 153 24.28 -15.87 3.89
CA PRO A 153 24.46 -14.74 2.98
C PRO A 153 23.89 -14.98 1.57
N ALA A 154 23.95 -16.22 1.08
CA ALA A 154 23.39 -16.59 -0.22
C ALA A 154 21.85 -16.49 -0.22
N LEU A 155 21.20 -16.99 0.83
CA LEU A 155 19.74 -16.85 1.00
C LEU A 155 19.32 -15.38 1.11
N ARG A 156 20.10 -14.57 1.85
CA ARG A 156 19.84 -13.12 1.95
C ARG A 156 19.89 -12.44 0.59
N ASP A 157 20.92 -12.73 -0.21
CA ASP A 157 21.10 -12.14 -1.53
C ASP A 157 19.96 -12.54 -2.48
N ASP A 158 19.59 -13.82 -2.50
CA ASP A 158 18.53 -14.34 -3.35
C ASP A 158 17.17 -13.69 -3.04
N VAL A 159 16.77 -13.64 -1.76
CA VAL A 159 15.55 -12.94 -1.33
C VAL A 159 15.59 -11.46 -1.72
N SER A 160 16.73 -10.81 -1.49
CA SER A 160 16.87 -9.39 -1.81
C SER A 160 16.69 -9.11 -3.29
N ARG A 161 17.22 -9.96 -4.18
CA ARG A 161 17.07 -9.82 -5.63
C ARG A 161 15.62 -9.86 -6.10
N VAL A 162 14.75 -10.57 -5.39
CA VAL A 162 13.31 -10.55 -5.67
C VAL A 162 12.68 -9.25 -5.17
N VAL A 163 12.95 -8.88 -3.92
CA VAL A 163 12.36 -7.69 -3.28
C VAL A 163 12.78 -6.37 -3.94
N ILE A 164 14.00 -6.27 -4.50
CA ILE A 164 14.43 -5.05 -5.20
C ILE A 164 13.57 -4.74 -6.43
N ARG A 165 13.02 -5.76 -7.11
CA ARG A 165 12.15 -5.58 -8.29
C ARG A 165 10.84 -4.88 -7.91
N LYS A 166 10.35 -5.16 -6.70
CA LYS A 166 9.13 -4.55 -6.15
C LYS A 166 9.39 -3.14 -5.58
N THR A 167 10.57 -2.91 -5.03
CA THR A 167 10.87 -1.72 -4.22
C THR A 167 11.73 -0.66 -4.91
N GLY A 168 12.30 -0.97 -6.08
CA GLY A 168 13.16 -0.05 -6.84
C GLY A 168 14.52 0.22 -6.19
N HIS A 169 15.02 -0.70 -5.36
CA HIS A 169 16.37 -0.60 -4.80
C HIS A 169 17.44 -0.92 -5.86
N ARG A 170 18.56 -0.20 -5.82
CA ARG A 170 19.72 -0.45 -6.70
C ARG A 170 20.60 -1.58 -6.18
N ASP A 171 20.85 -1.59 -4.87
CA ASP A 171 21.68 -2.59 -4.21
C ASP A 171 20.78 -3.54 -3.41
N PRO A 172 20.81 -4.86 -3.69
CA PRO A 172 20.12 -5.87 -2.88
C PRO A 172 20.41 -5.74 -1.39
N ARG A 173 21.64 -5.42 -1.00
CA ARG A 173 22.04 -5.31 0.42
C ARG A 173 21.28 -4.22 1.16
N SER A 174 20.87 -3.16 0.45
CA SER A 174 20.12 -2.05 1.04
C SER A 174 18.69 -2.42 1.45
N VAL A 175 18.19 -3.60 1.08
CA VAL A 175 16.90 -4.13 1.56
C VAL A 175 16.97 -4.46 3.05
N TRP A 176 18.11 -5.00 3.52
CA TRP A 176 18.25 -5.47 4.90
C TRP A 176 18.31 -4.35 5.93
N THR A 177 18.62 -3.12 5.54
CA THR A 177 18.57 -1.97 6.47
C THR A 177 17.15 -1.64 6.95
N TYR A 178 16.13 -2.21 6.30
CA TYR A 178 14.73 -2.08 6.70
C TYR A 178 14.25 -3.26 7.54
N VAL A 179 15.06 -4.31 7.64
CA VAL A 179 14.70 -5.62 8.18
C VAL A 179 15.61 -5.89 9.38
N ASP A 180 15.30 -5.30 10.52
CA ASP A 180 15.89 -5.66 11.80
C ASP A 180 14.83 -5.54 12.92
N GLU A 181 15.01 -6.33 13.98
CA GLU A 181 14.08 -6.68 15.07
C GLU A 181 12.97 -7.70 14.73
N GLU A 182 12.23 -7.57 13.62
CA GLU A 182 11.14 -8.51 13.29
C GLU A 182 11.60 -9.90 12.82
N TYR A 183 12.88 -10.05 12.46
CA TYR A 183 13.41 -11.32 11.99
C TYR A 183 13.45 -12.40 13.08
N LYS A 184 13.57 -11.99 14.35
CA LYS A 184 13.45 -12.90 15.50
C LYS A 184 12.04 -13.48 15.65
N LEU A 185 11.02 -12.81 15.11
CA LEU A 185 9.63 -13.28 15.12
C LEU A 185 9.33 -14.24 13.95
N LEU A 186 10.18 -14.31 12.93
CA LEU A 186 10.01 -15.20 11.77
C LEU A 186 10.31 -16.67 12.08
N THR A 187 11.08 -16.94 13.14
CA THR A 187 11.29 -18.29 13.68
C THR A 187 10.22 -18.69 14.69
N SER A 188 9.23 -17.83 14.95
CA SER A 188 8.15 -18.10 15.91
C SER A 188 6.87 -18.50 15.17
N ASP A 189 6.59 -19.81 15.20
CA ASP A 189 5.34 -20.52 14.88
C ASP A 189 4.44 -20.03 13.72
N ASP A 190 4.11 -20.95 12.80
CA ASP A 190 3.19 -20.78 11.66
C ASP A 190 1.84 -20.14 12.03
N ASN A 191 1.39 -20.32 13.28
CA ASN A 191 0.16 -19.73 13.81
C ASN A 191 0.26 -18.20 13.95
N LEU A 192 1.41 -17.67 14.36
CA LEU A 192 1.64 -16.23 14.52
C LEU A 192 1.62 -15.53 13.16
N GLN A 193 2.05 -16.22 12.10
CA GLN A 193 2.04 -15.71 10.74
C GLN A 193 0.63 -15.60 10.17
N LYS A 194 -0.18 -16.66 10.24
CA LYS A 194 -1.60 -16.61 9.83
C LYS A 194 -2.34 -15.52 10.61
N LEU A 195 -2.05 -15.40 11.90
CA LEU A 195 -2.65 -14.38 12.76
C LEU A 195 -2.30 -12.96 12.29
N ASN A 196 -1.05 -12.69 11.91
CA ASN A 196 -0.64 -11.37 11.42
C ASN A 196 -1.15 -11.05 10.02
N SER A 197 -1.18 -12.03 9.09
CA SER A 197 -1.79 -11.80 7.77
C SER A 197 -3.28 -11.54 7.88
N THR A 198 -4.00 -12.31 8.71
CA THR A 198 -5.42 -12.09 8.97
C THR A 198 -5.67 -10.74 9.63
N LYS A 199 -4.79 -10.27 10.54
CA LYS A 199 -4.87 -8.90 11.08
C LYS A 199 -4.70 -7.83 10.00
N ASP A 200 -3.72 -7.98 9.11
CA ASP A 200 -3.50 -7.04 8.02
C ASP A 200 -4.69 -7.02 7.05
N ASP A 201 -5.27 -8.18 6.73
CA ASP A 201 -6.46 -8.30 5.87
C ASP A 201 -7.70 -7.69 6.54
N ILE A 202 -7.87 -7.86 7.86
CA ILE A 202 -8.91 -7.16 8.65
C ILE A 202 -8.70 -5.66 8.57
N GLU A 203 -7.49 -5.16 8.79
CA GLU A 203 -7.20 -3.73 8.71
C GLU A 203 -7.48 -3.17 7.31
N GLN A 204 -7.08 -3.89 6.26
CA GLN A 204 -7.36 -3.48 4.89
C GLN A 204 -8.86 -3.47 4.60
N THR A 205 -9.60 -4.49 5.05
CA THR A 205 -11.05 -4.58 4.83
C THR A 205 -11.83 -3.55 5.65
N LYS A 206 -11.37 -3.23 6.87
CA LYS A 206 -11.90 -2.12 7.70
C LYS A 206 -11.69 -0.77 7.01
N ASN A 207 -10.48 -0.53 6.48
CA ASN A 207 -10.20 0.70 5.77
C ASN A 207 -11.07 0.84 4.51
N SER A 208 -11.24 -0.25 3.73
CA SER A 208 -12.19 -0.25 2.62
C SER A 208 -13.61 0.04 3.09
N LEU A 209 -14.08 -0.60 4.16
CA LEU A 209 -15.42 -0.36 4.72
C LEU A 209 -15.62 1.10 5.14
N LEU A 210 -14.63 1.69 5.81
CA LEU A 210 -14.66 3.09 6.23
C LEU A 210 -14.74 4.03 5.02
N ASP A 211 -13.96 3.78 3.97
CA ASP A 211 -14.02 4.54 2.72
C ASP A 211 -15.41 4.43 2.07
N PHE A 212 -15.98 3.21 2.00
CA PHE A 212 -17.32 2.98 1.47
C PHE A 212 -18.43 3.63 2.32
N CYS A 213 -18.31 3.62 3.65
CA CYS A 213 -19.27 4.27 4.54
C CYS A 213 -19.21 5.80 4.40
N TYR A 214 -18.01 6.37 4.37
CA TYR A 214 -17.84 7.81 4.17
C TYR A 214 -18.39 8.27 2.82
N ARG A 215 -18.13 7.51 1.75
CA ARG A 215 -18.69 7.81 0.41
C ARG A 215 -20.22 7.72 0.38
N ASN A 216 -20.83 6.72 1.02
CA ASN A 216 -22.29 6.62 1.12
C ASN A 216 -22.92 7.75 1.94
N GLN A 217 -22.21 8.32 2.92
CA GLN A 217 -22.71 9.48 3.66
C GLN A 217 -22.69 10.76 2.81
N ILE A 218 -21.73 10.88 1.89
CA ILE A 218 -21.63 12.02 0.97
C ILE A 218 -22.58 11.88 -0.22
N GLN A 219 -22.80 10.66 -0.73
CA GLN A 219 -23.70 10.39 -1.85
C GLN A 219 -25.12 10.10 -1.33
N THR A 220 -26.03 11.07 -1.44
CA THR A 220 -27.44 11.00 -1.01
C THR A 220 -28.33 10.00 -1.77
N LYS A 221 -27.77 9.01 -2.48
CA LYS A 221 -28.53 7.94 -3.14
C LYS A 221 -27.94 6.58 -2.80
N GLY A 222 -28.65 5.82 -1.98
CA GLY A 222 -28.29 4.50 -1.45
C GLY A 222 -28.13 3.43 -2.53
N ARG A 223 -26.99 3.46 -3.24
CA ARG A 223 -26.64 2.48 -4.28
C ARG A 223 -25.62 1.43 -3.85
N ASN A 224 -25.04 1.57 -2.64
CA ASN A 224 -23.93 0.72 -2.20
C ASN A 224 -24.21 -0.03 -0.87
N SER A 225 -25.47 -0.20 -0.45
CA SER A 225 -25.80 -0.99 0.77
C SER A 225 -25.31 -2.42 0.65
N ASP A 226 -25.48 -3.01 -0.52
CA ASP A 226 -25.19 -4.43 -0.76
C ASP A 226 -23.68 -4.70 -0.74
N GLN A 227 -22.88 -3.79 -1.29
CA GLN A 227 -21.41 -3.84 -1.21
C GLN A 227 -20.89 -3.62 0.22
N ILE A 228 -21.51 -2.70 0.98
CA ILE A 228 -21.19 -2.53 2.40
C ILE A 228 -21.45 -3.83 3.17
N ASP A 229 -22.56 -4.49 2.90
CA ASP A 229 -22.93 -5.73 3.59
C ASP A 229 -22.05 -6.92 3.18
N GLU A 230 -21.59 -6.98 1.93
CA GLU A 230 -20.56 -7.94 1.49
C GLU A 230 -19.22 -7.72 2.20
N ILE A 231 -18.76 -6.47 2.31
CA ILE A 231 -17.51 -6.15 3.01
C ILE A 231 -17.63 -6.46 4.50
N ARG A 232 -18.79 -6.19 5.13
CA ARG A 232 -19.06 -6.57 6.52
C ARG A 232 -19.07 -8.08 6.73
N LYS A 233 -19.62 -8.84 5.78
CA LYS A 233 -19.57 -10.32 5.81
C LYS A 233 -18.13 -10.82 5.71
N ALA A 234 -17.34 -10.29 4.79
CA ALA A 234 -15.92 -10.62 4.66
C ALA A 234 -15.15 -10.30 5.95
N LEU A 235 -15.42 -9.14 6.58
CA LEU A 235 -14.85 -8.77 7.87
C LEU A 235 -15.19 -9.77 8.97
N LYS A 236 -16.46 -10.17 9.12
CA LYS A 236 -16.86 -11.17 10.11
C LYS A 236 -16.14 -12.50 9.91
N VAL A 237 -15.94 -12.94 8.67
CA VAL A 237 -15.21 -14.18 8.36
C VAL A 237 -13.75 -14.07 8.80
N LEU A 238 -13.09 -12.95 8.48
CA LEU A 238 -11.70 -12.72 8.88
C LEU A 238 -11.55 -12.57 10.40
N GLU A 239 -12.47 -11.86 11.07
CA GLU A 239 -12.48 -11.74 12.54
C GLU A 239 -12.68 -13.10 13.22
N HIS A 240 -13.54 -13.96 12.67
CA HIS A 240 -13.74 -15.31 13.18
C HIS A 240 -12.50 -16.20 12.98
N GLN A 241 -11.82 -16.05 11.83
CA GLN A 241 -10.53 -16.72 11.58
C GLN A 241 -9.44 -16.22 12.55
N LEU A 242 -9.41 -14.92 12.83
CA LEU A 242 -8.47 -14.34 13.80
C LEU A 242 -8.71 -14.90 15.20
N PHE A 243 -9.97 -14.95 15.64
CA PHE A 243 -10.35 -15.51 16.94
C PHE A 243 -9.92 -16.98 17.06
N ALA A 244 -10.21 -17.81 16.04
CA ALA A 244 -9.82 -19.22 16.03
C ALA A 244 -8.29 -19.42 16.10
N LEU A 245 -7.53 -18.54 15.43
CA LEU A 245 -6.06 -18.55 15.47
C LEU A 245 -5.50 -18.08 16.82
N GLN A 246 -6.19 -17.15 17.51
CA GLN A 246 -5.82 -16.70 18.84
C GLN A 246 -6.07 -17.78 19.91
N THR A 247 -7.22 -18.46 19.88
CA THR A 247 -7.51 -19.56 20.82
C THR A 247 -6.57 -20.76 20.68
N LYS A 248 -6.01 -21.00 19.49
CA LYS A 248 -5.00 -22.05 19.28
C LYS A 248 -3.60 -21.70 19.79
N LYS A 249 -3.36 -20.44 20.16
CA LYS A 249 -2.08 -19.96 20.70
C LYS A 249 -2.00 -20.12 22.23
N ASP A 250 -3.15 -20.17 22.90
CA ASP A 250 -3.27 -20.24 24.36
C ASP A 250 -3.46 -21.70 24.88
N MET A 251 -3.45 -22.68 23.98
CA MET A 251 -3.40 -24.13 24.28
C MET A 251 -2.00 -24.68 24.06
#